data_AF-A0A9Q2XK37-F1
#
_entry.id   AF-A0A9Q2XK37-F1
#
_cell.length_a   1.000
_cell.length_b   1.000
_cell.length_c   1.000
_cell.angle_alpha   90.00
_cell.angle_beta   90.00
_cell.angle_gamma   90.00
#
_symmetry.space_group_name_H-M   'P 1'
#
loop_
_entity.id
_entity.type
_entity.pdbx_description
1 polymer ?
#
loop_
_entity_poly.entity_id
_entity_poly.type
_entity_poly.pdbx_seq_one_letter_code
_entity_poly.pdbx_strand_id
1 'polypeptide(L)'
;MKKVLVVSGIAALLAGCGSSYQWDEVTTSKGSKGKPTAIYVDKKTREPVSGTIIWKEGDTLISEFKVKDGKVQGDWVTHNADGSVAIEAQLDDGQLTGTTTIYCSGAEKKPQQRIVIGDGKQTESQYDCASGLQTREIVTVQEEGSKHNGRTLAQSAWRVVDGKQVPAVVASYAKDGSGQLEGVQETYYQTGQLQERKHYSQGKLDGLQEEFVLLNDGTYRLRQTTAYKDGQRDGDAIRYFVHPDWPEKTVEQRETYAAGQDTGKTVIYRELDVQVLVPYHDVPPSHFKLKEALAGRSTREGYVADVESLKYLLQASAVDLNTPLIAEDESPIHYVAENAYDMLVGLGADPLKVTPEGNTRLMMCLKNSWRGCSDAHFDQLLALSNAKTANLFGNTALHEFCKSNSLTKERPELGQRLIASQDINAVNYAGQTALHYCITQRDKTVANALIAAGADLDKADSSGVTPLQLVFLRDPRLGRQKQVSWDAARIQYVGGLLGKSTFSFEAPFPGFDKSLKQLMIEASDAQSAMLVDSLAANKG
;
A
#
# COMPACT_ATOMS: atom_id res chain seq x y z
N MET A 1 68.54 76.22 -43.25
CA MET A 1 68.55 74.97 -44.06
C MET A 1 67.74 73.91 -43.32
N LYS A 2 66.71 73.35 -43.99
CA LYS A 2 65.97 72.07 -43.77
C LYS A 2 65.53 71.74 -42.33
N LYS A 3 64.27 71.94 -41.88
CA LYS A 3 63.02 71.15 -42.16
C LYS A 3 63.27 69.65 -42.36
N VAL A 4 62.71 68.80 -41.48
CA VAL A 4 61.60 67.85 -41.76
C VAL A 4 61.01 67.35 -40.43
N LEU A 5 59.67 67.29 -40.39
CA LEU A 5 58.80 66.76 -39.36
C LEU A 5 57.98 65.66 -40.07
N VAL A 6 58.00 64.40 -39.61
CA VAL A 6 57.12 63.27 -40.02
C VAL A 6 57.00 62.34 -38.80
N VAL A 7 55.93 62.43 -38.01
CA VAL A 7 54.70 61.60 -38.00
C VAL A 7 54.90 60.15 -37.48
N SER A 8 54.24 59.91 -36.33
CA SER A 8 53.56 58.70 -35.83
C SER A 8 54.16 57.29 -35.99
N GLY A 9 54.22 56.58 -34.86
CA GLY A 9 54.35 55.12 -34.80
C GLY A 9 54.10 54.60 -33.38
N ILE A 10 52.82 54.47 -33.01
CA ILE A 10 52.37 53.59 -31.92
C ILE A 10 52.81 52.17 -32.30
N ALA A 11 53.65 51.54 -31.49
CA ALA A 11 53.84 50.09 -31.51
C ALA A 11 53.17 49.52 -30.26
N ALA A 12 51.85 49.35 -30.36
CA ALA A 12 51.14 48.35 -29.58
C ALA A 12 51.70 46.98 -30.01
N LEU A 13 52.40 46.30 -29.11
CA LEU A 13 52.74 44.89 -29.27
C LEU A 13 51.48 44.06 -29.03
N LEU A 14 50.63 43.99 -30.07
CA LEU A 14 49.72 42.88 -30.30
C LEU A 14 50.51 41.79 -31.02
N ALA A 15 50.96 40.80 -30.27
CA ALA A 15 51.35 39.49 -30.79
C ALA A 15 50.98 38.44 -29.73
N GLY A 16 49.82 37.81 -29.93
CA GLY A 16 49.50 36.56 -29.27
C GLY A 16 50.46 35.48 -29.76
N CYS A 17 51.40 35.10 -28.90
CA CYS A 17 52.07 33.81 -28.95
C CYS A 17 51.55 33.02 -27.76
N GLY A 18 51.06 31.81 -27.99
CA GLY A 18 50.68 30.90 -26.91
C GLY A 18 51.90 30.53 -26.08
N SER A 19 52.15 31.26 -25.00
CA SER A 19 53.16 30.93 -24.00
C SER A 19 52.82 29.58 -23.38
N SER A 20 53.79 28.67 -23.34
CA SER A 20 53.70 27.43 -22.58
C SER A 20 54.57 27.57 -21.34
N TYR A 21 54.05 27.15 -20.20
CA TYR A 21 54.71 27.20 -18.90
C TYR A 21 54.91 25.79 -18.38
N GLN A 22 56.12 25.48 -17.93
CA GLN A 22 56.38 24.24 -17.21
C GLN A 22 55.86 24.34 -15.77
N TRP A 23 55.50 23.19 -15.19
CA TRP A 23 54.89 23.13 -13.87
C TRP A 23 55.69 23.85 -12.78
N ASP A 24 57.02 23.81 -12.82
CA ASP A 24 57.92 24.41 -11.84
C ASP A 24 58.08 25.93 -11.99
N GLU A 25 57.68 26.49 -13.13
CA GLU A 25 57.69 27.92 -13.47
C GLU A 25 56.47 28.67 -12.91
N VAL A 26 55.40 27.95 -12.56
CA VAL A 26 54.15 28.53 -12.06
C VAL A 26 53.93 28.22 -10.58
N THR A 27 53.15 29.08 -9.93
CA THR A 27 52.61 28.88 -8.57
C THR A 27 51.19 29.41 -8.51
N THR A 28 50.54 29.38 -7.34
CA THR A 28 49.18 29.90 -7.18
C THR A 28 49.17 31.15 -6.30
N SER A 29 48.36 32.15 -6.69
CA SER A 29 48.06 33.31 -5.84
C SER A 29 46.83 33.07 -4.97
N LYS A 30 45.93 32.18 -5.40
CA LYS A 30 44.73 31.75 -4.68
C LYS A 30 44.43 30.29 -5.01
N GLY A 31 43.97 29.53 -4.01
CA GLY A 31 43.75 28.09 -4.14
C GLY A 31 45.05 27.28 -4.10
N SER A 32 44.90 25.97 -4.07
CA SER A 32 46.04 25.04 -4.00
C SER A 32 46.53 24.71 -5.40
N LYS A 33 47.84 24.75 -5.61
CA LYS A 33 48.46 24.30 -6.86
C LYS A 33 48.05 22.85 -7.17
N GLY A 34 47.64 22.60 -8.41
CA GLY A 34 47.09 21.30 -8.84
C GLY A 34 45.58 21.19 -8.72
N LYS A 35 44.88 22.28 -8.39
CA LYS A 35 43.41 22.35 -8.40
C LYS A 35 42.91 23.17 -9.58
N PRO A 36 41.86 22.73 -10.28
CA PRO A 36 41.33 23.43 -11.46
C PRO A 36 40.79 24.83 -11.16
N THR A 37 40.36 25.08 -9.92
CA THR A 37 39.83 26.38 -9.47
C THR A 37 40.87 27.33 -8.88
N ALA A 38 42.17 26.99 -8.98
CA ALA A 38 43.25 27.85 -8.51
C ALA A 38 43.55 28.99 -9.50
N ILE A 39 44.11 30.09 -8.99
CA ILE A 39 44.61 31.20 -9.81
C ILE A 39 46.13 31.05 -9.93
N TYR A 40 46.59 30.73 -11.14
CA TYR A 40 47.98 30.49 -11.49
C TYR A 40 48.70 31.79 -11.83
N VAL A 41 49.89 31.95 -11.27
CA VAL A 41 50.77 33.10 -11.49
C VAL A 41 52.19 32.62 -11.78
N ASP A 42 52.95 33.45 -12.50
CA ASP A 42 54.38 33.21 -12.72
C ASP A 42 55.11 33.23 -11.38
N LYS A 43 55.99 32.25 -11.15
CA LYS A 43 56.65 32.08 -9.86
C LYS A 43 57.63 33.21 -9.55
N LYS A 44 58.23 33.85 -10.56
CA LYS A 44 59.20 34.94 -10.43
C LYS A 44 58.50 36.29 -10.35
N THR A 45 57.60 36.59 -11.29
CA THR A 45 56.97 37.93 -11.37
C THR A 45 55.73 38.06 -10.51
N ARG A 46 55.10 36.93 -10.14
CA ARG A 46 53.79 36.86 -9.44
C ARG A 46 52.62 37.44 -10.24
N GLU A 47 52.80 37.68 -11.53
CA GLU A 47 51.73 38.13 -12.42
C GLU A 47 50.88 36.92 -12.91
N PRO A 48 49.57 37.10 -13.13
CA PRO A 48 48.71 36.06 -13.69
C PRO A 48 49.19 35.58 -15.06
N VAL A 49 49.22 34.26 -15.26
CA VAL A 49 49.69 33.67 -16.52
C VAL A 49 48.53 33.46 -17.51
N SER A 50 48.80 33.70 -18.78
CA SER A 50 47.90 33.41 -19.90
C SER A 50 48.65 32.52 -20.91
N GLY A 51 48.16 31.32 -21.19
CA GLY A 51 48.90 30.31 -21.96
C GLY A 51 48.50 28.87 -21.63
N THR A 52 49.35 27.91 -21.96
CA THR A 52 49.19 26.49 -21.61
C THR A 52 50.15 26.14 -20.48
N ILE A 53 49.67 25.46 -19.43
CA ILE A 53 50.52 24.90 -18.38
C ILE A 53 50.68 23.41 -18.63
N ILE A 54 51.93 22.93 -18.62
CA ILE A 54 52.28 21.52 -18.79
C ILE A 54 52.80 20.97 -17.46
N TRP A 55 52.10 19.97 -16.92
CA TRP A 55 52.47 19.26 -15.70
C TRP A 55 52.90 17.83 -16.02
N LYS A 56 54.20 17.58 -15.84
CA LYS A 56 54.82 16.24 -15.93
C LYS A 56 55.45 15.84 -14.61
N GLU A 57 55.42 14.55 -14.31
CA GLU A 57 56.20 13.92 -13.25
C GLU A 57 57.05 12.81 -13.88
N GLY A 58 58.38 13.03 -13.95
CA GLY A 58 59.25 12.22 -14.79
C GLY A 58 58.87 12.37 -16.28
N ASP A 59 58.68 11.23 -16.96
CA ASP A 59 58.23 11.18 -18.36
C ASP A 59 56.70 11.17 -18.50
N THR A 60 55.96 11.04 -17.40
CA THR A 60 54.50 10.94 -17.41
C THR A 60 53.85 12.32 -17.45
N LEU A 61 52.96 12.53 -18.42
CA LEU A 61 52.10 13.72 -18.48
C LEU A 61 50.98 13.58 -17.43
N ILE A 62 51.03 14.40 -16.39
CA ILE A 62 49.97 14.46 -15.38
C ILE A 62 48.81 15.31 -15.90
N SER A 63 49.07 16.50 -16.46
CA SER A 63 48.02 17.37 -16.99
C SER A 63 48.57 18.39 -17.98
N GLU A 64 47.76 18.76 -18.97
CA GLU A 64 47.99 19.90 -19.86
C GLU A 64 46.70 20.71 -19.93
N PHE A 65 46.74 21.99 -19.59
CA PHE A 65 45.53 22.82 -19.51
C PHE A 65 45.80 24.28 -19.85
N LYS A 66 44.77 24.96 -20.35
CA LYS A 66 44.83 26.37 -20.73
C LYS A 66 44.46 27.27 -19.56
N VAL A 67 45.14 28.39 -19.43
CA VAL A 67 44.85 29.46 -18.48
C VAL A 67 44.75 30.81 -19.19
N LYS A 68 43.85 31.67 -18.70
CA LYS A 68 43.72 33.07 -19.10
C LYS A 68 43.59 33.90 -17.83
N ASP A 69 44.44 34.91 -17.70
CA ASP A 69 44.53 35.78 -16.51
C ASP A 69 44.67 34.97 -15.21
N GLY A 70 45.46 33.89 -15.29
CA GLY A 70 45.71 32.93 -14.22
C GLY A 70 44.59 31.91 -13.97
N LYS A 71 43.44 32.03 -14.62
CA LYS A 71 42.29 31.14 -14.41
C LYS A 71 42.20 30.08 -15.52
N VAL A 72 41.91 28.84 -15.15
CA VAL A 72 41.77 27.73 -16.10
C VAL A 72 40.59 27.95 -17.06
N GLN A 73 40.75 27.56 -18.33
CA GLN A 73 39.76 27.68 -19.38
C GLN A 73 39.62 26.36 -20.16
N GLY A 74 38.39 25.94 -20.42
CA GLY A 74 38.09 24.74 -21.20
C GLY A 74 38.34 23.45 -20.44
N ASP A 75 38.84 22.44 -21.14
CA ASP A 75 39.03 21.10 -20.58
C ASP A 75 40.18 21.06 -19.56
N TRP A 76 39.93 20.42 -18.43
CA TRP A 76 40.92 20.06 -17.43
C TRP A 76 40.95 18.54 -17.32
N VAL A 77 42.08 17.93 -17.69
CA VAL A 77 42.28 16.48 -17.61
C VAL A 77 43.52 16.19 -16.78
N THR A 78 43.40 15.36 -15.75
CA THR A 78 44.54 14.85 -14.97
C THR A 78 44.65 13.35 -15.12
N HIS A 79 45.87 12.83 -15.12
CA HIS A 79 46.17 11.40 -15.21
C HIS A 79 46.78 10.89 -13.89
N ASN A 80 46.53 9.63 -13.59
CA ASN A 80 47.20 8.88 -12.52
C ASN A 80 48.64 8.55 -12.92
N ALA A 81 49.45 8.08 -11.97
CA ALA A 81 50.83 7.68 -12.22
C ALA A 81 50.99 6.55 -13.26
N ASP A 82 49.94 5.73 -13.44
CA ASP A 82 49.88 4.66 -14.44
C ASP A 82 49.44 5.14 -15.84
N GLY A 83 49.20 6.45 -16.00
CA GLY A 83 48.74 7.07 -17.25
C GLY A 83 47.23 7.00 -17.50
N SER A 84 46.46 6.33 -16.62
CA SER A 84 44.99 6.34 -16.71
C SER A 84 44.43 7.72 -16.39
N VAL A 85 43.28 8.08 -16.98
CA VAL A 85 42.62 9.36 -16.71
C VAL A 85 42.04 9.35 -15.29
N ALA A 86 42.41 10.33 -14.47
CA ALA A 86 41.97 10.46 -13.08
C ALA A 86 40.77 11.41 -12.93
N ILE A 87 40.80 12.57 -13.59
CA ILE A 87 39.74 13.60 -13.50
C ILE A 87 39.57 14.23 -14.88
N GLU A 88 38.32 14.42 -15.29
CA GLU A 88 37.92 15.28 -16.40
C GLU A 88 36.94 16.33 -15.89
N ALA A 89 37.19 17.60 -16.19
CA ALA A 89 36.31 18.70 -15.86
C ALA A 89 36.30 19.73 -16.99
N GLN A 90 35.25 20.54 -17.05
CA GLN A 90 35.16 21.71 -17.92
C GLN A 90 35.11 22.98 -17.08
N LEU A 91 35.85 24.00 -17.50
CA LEU A 91 35.93 25.27 -16.80
C LEU A 91 35.67 26.45 -17.72
N ASP A 92 34.97 27.44 -17.18
CA ASP A 92 34.82 28.78 -17.77
C ASP A 92 35.22 29.82 -16.72
N ASP A 93 36.15 30.71 -17.07
CA ASP A 93 36.71 31.72 -16.16
C ASP A 93 37.14 31.18 -14.78
N GLY A 94 37.78 30.00 -14.76
CA GLY A 94 38.26 29.34 -13.54
C GLY A 94 37.17 28.76 -12.64
N GLN A 95 35.92 28.71 -13.10
CA GLN A 95 34.79 28.06 -12.42
C GLN A 95 34.44 26.75 -13.12
N LEU A 96 34.05 25.74 -12.34
CA LEU A 96 33.58 24.47 -12.90
C LEU A 96 32.22 24.67 -13.59
N THR A 97 32.12 24.21 -14.83
CA THR A 97 30.90 24.26 -15.64
C THR A 97 30.61 22.89 -16.23
N GLY A 98 29.34 22.54 -16.43
CA GLY A 98 28.98 21.28 -17.06
C GLY A 98 29.28 20.06 -16.17
N THR A 99 30.01 19.07 -16.69
CA THR A 99 30.25 17.80 -15.99
C THR A 99 31.70 17.65 -15.56
N THR A 100 31.91 17.35 -14.28
CA THR A 100 33.18 16.85 -13.73
C THR A 100 33.04 15.36 -13.46
N THR A 101 33.96 14.54 -13.96
CA THR A 101 34.02 13.09 -13.67
C THR A 101 35.35 12.77 -13.02
N ILE A 102 35.29 12.11 -11.87
CA ILE A 102 36.44 11.50 -11.21
C ILE A 102 36.35 10.00 -11.49
N TYR A 103 37.44 9.43 -11.99
CA TYR A 103 37.50 8.04 -12.42
C TYR A 103 38.16 7.15 -11.35
N CYS A 104 37.75 5.89 -11.33
CA CYS A 104 38.42 4.85 -10.57
C CYS A 104 39.85 4.64 -11.09
N SER A 105 40.77 4.25 -10.22
CA SER A 105 42.13 3.87 -10.63
C SER A 105 42.11 2.62 -11.52
N GLY A 106 42.87 2.63 -12.61
CA GLY A 106 43.04 1.50 -13.52
C GLY A 106 42.76 1.84 -14.98
N ALA A 107 42.96 0.87 -15.87
CA ALA A 107 42.87 1.08 -17.32
C ALA A 107 41.44 1.34 -17.84
N GLU A 108 40.42 0.87 -17.12
CA GLU A 108 39.03 1.07 -17.50
C GLU A 108 38.53 2.44 -17.00
N LYS A 109 37.94 3.23 -17.90
CA LYS A 109 37.44 4.58 -17.63
C LYS A 109 36.10 4.58 -16.84
N LYS A 110 36.06 3.88 -15.69
CA LYS A 110 34.88 3.76 -14.82
C LYS A 110 34.76 4.99 -13.92
N PRO A 111 33.61 5.67 -13.87
CA PRO A 111 33.42 6.78 -12.95
C PRO A 111 33.42 6.26 -11.51
N GLN A 112 34.06 7.01 -10.61
CA GLN A 112 33.91 6.90 -9.16
C GLN A 112 32.90 7.95 -8.66
N GLN A 113 32.96 9.15 -9.24
CA GLN A 113 32.09 10.27 -8.91
C GLN A 113 31.83 11.11 -10.17
N ARG A 114 30.60 11.62 -10.30
CA ARG A 114 30.24 12.59 -11.34
C ARG A 114 29.52 13.77 -10.69
N ILE A 115 29.94 14.98 -11.03
CA ILE A 115 29.32 16.23 -10.58
C ILE A 115 28.83 16.97 -11.81
N VAL A 116 27.53 17.22 -11.91
CA VAL A 116 26.91 17.96 -13.01
C VAL A 116 26.39 19.29 -12.47
N ILE A 117 26.85 20.40 -13.03
CA ILE A 117 26.46 21.76 -12.67
C ILE A 117 25.67 22.36 -13.84
N GLY A 118 24.41 22.74 -13.59
CA GLY A 118 23.52 23.34 -14.58
C GLY A 118 22.23 23.84 -13.94
N ASP A 119 21.61 24.87 -14.52
CA ASP A 119 20.33 25.44 -14.07
C ASP A 119 20.27 25.81 -12.58
N GLY A 120 21.38 26.30 -12.02
CA GLY A 120 21.52 26.66 -10.60
C GLY A 120 21.56 25.47 -9.64
N LYS A 121 21.66 24.24 -10.16
CA LYS A 121 21.74 22.99 -9.40
C LYS A 121 23.07 22.30 -9.61
N GLN A 122 23.46 21.51 -8.61
CA GLN A 122 24.58 20.60 -8.65
C GLN A 122 24.09 19.20 -8.31
N THR A 123 24.20 18.27 -9.26
CA THR A 123 23.92 16.84 -9.06
C THR A 123 25.22 16.09 -8.89
N GLU A 124 25.40 15.46 -7.72
CA GLU A 124 26.54 14.59 -7.43
C GLU A 124 26.10 13.13 -7.44
N SER A 125 26.69 12.33 -8.33
CA SER A 125 26.47 10.90 -8.45
C SER A 125 27.73 10.14 -8.01
N GLN A 126 27.57 9.08 -7.22
CA GLN A 126 28.67 8.19 -6.78
C GLN A 126 28.48 6.80 -7.36
N TYR A 127 29.59 6.12 -7.64
CA TYR A 127 29.62 4.83 -8.32
C TYR A 127 30.53 3.84 -7.58
N ASP A 128 30.15 2.57 -7.60
CA ASP A 128 30.98 1.47 -7.12
C ASP A 128 32.02 1.10 -8.19
N CYS A 129 33.31 1.21 -7.87
CA CYS A 129 34.38 0.98 -8.85
C CYS A 129 34.47 -0.48 -9.34
N ALA A 130 34.02 -1.45 -8.54
CA ALA A 130 34.06 -2.86 -8.93
C ALA A 130 33.02 -3.15 -10.03
N SER A 131 31.77 -2.74 -9.80
CA SER A 131 30.64 -2.98 -10.72
C SER A 131 30.45 -1.91 -11.78
N GLY A 132 30.91 -0.68 -11.55
CA GLY A 132 30.60 0.50 -12.37
C GLY A 132 29.19 1.05 -12.19
N LEU A 133 28.41 0.54 -11.22
CA LEU A 133 27.02 0.92 -10.99
C LEU A 133 26.92 2.09 -10.02
N GLN A 134 25.93 2.96 -10.24
CA GLN A 134 25.66 4.10 -9.38
C GLN A 134 25.11 3.64 -8.03
N THR A 135 25.65 4.19 -6.93
CA THR A 135 25.26 3.85 -5.56
C THR A 135 24.59 5.01 -4.85
N ARG A 136 24.80 6.25 -5.32
CA ARG A 136 24.20 7.44 -4.73
C ARG A 136 24.02 8.56 -5.74
N GLU A 137 23.01 9.38 -5.50
CA GLU A 137 22.79 10.66 -6.15
C GLU A 137 22.31 11.67 -5.11
N ILE A 138 22.88 12.88 -5.15
CA ILE A 138 22.45 14.01 -4.35
C ILE A 138 22.26 15.20 -5.28
N VAL A 139 21.10 15.85 -5.21
CA VAL A 139 20.84 17.11 -5.91
C VAL A 139 20.90 18.23 -4.90
N THR A 140 21.74 19.24 -5.16
CA THR A 140 21.89 20.44 -4.34
C THR A 140 21.65 21.70 -5.15
N VAL A 141 21.27 22.79 -4.48
CA VAL A 141 21.28 24.15 -5.03
C VAL A 141 22.33 24.96 -4.30
N GLN A 142 23.17 25.68 -5.05
CA GLN A 142 24.12 26.63 -4.47
C GLN A 142 23.42 27.97 -4.24
N GLU A 143 23.63 28.57 -3.07
CA GLU A 143 23.16 29.92 -2.78
C GLU A 143 24.22 30.96 -3.11
N GLU A 144 23.80 32.07 -3.72
CA GLU A 144 24.66 33.24 -3.87
C GLU A 144 25.14 33.74 -2.50
N GLY A 145 26.47 33.72 -2.29
CA GLY A 145 27.11 34.27 -1.09
C GLY A 145 27.48 33.27 0.01
N SER A 146 27.02 32.02 -0.05
CA SER A 146 27.37 30.98 0.94
C SER A 146 28.59 30.16 0.50
N LYS A 147 29.72 30.32 1.20
CA LYS A 147 30.99 29.65 0.85
C LYS A 147 31.06 28.16 1.20
N HIS A 148 30.12 27.61 1.99
CA HIS A 148 30.34 26.29 2.59
C HIS A 148 29.18 25.28 2.57
N ASN A 149 27.91 25.63 2.28
CA ASN A 149 26.82 24.63 2.34
C ASN A 149 25.82 24.82 1.19
N GLY A 150 25.85 23.94 0.19
CA GLY A 150 24.75 23.80 -0.78
C GLY A 150 23.54 23.14 -0.11
N ARG A 151 22.32 23.54 -0.50
CA ARG A 151 21.08 23.00 0.06
C ARG A 151 20.66 21.74 -0.70
N THR A 152 20.57 20.60 -0.01
CA THR A 152 20.09 19.34 -0.60
C THR A 152 18.60 19.45 -0.92
N LEU A 153 18.21 19.11 -2.15
CA LEU A 153 16.82 19.04 -2.61
C LEU A 153 16.31 17.59 -2.72
N ALA A 154 17.19 16.67 -3.08
CA ALA A 154 16.84 15.27 -3.27
C ALA A 154 18.03 14.36 -3.04
N GLN A 155 17.74 13.13 -2.62
CA GLN A 155 18.71 12.05 -2.49
C GLN A 155 18.11 10.75 -3.00
N SER A 156 18.90 10.04 -3.80
CA SER A 156 18.65 8.66 -4.19
C SER A 156 19.86 7.80 -3.81
N ALA A 157 19.61 6.61 -3.27
CA ALA A 157 20.65 5.67 -2.92
C ALA A 157 20.28 4.27 -3.42
N TRP A 158 21.29 3.53 -3.84
CA TRP A 158 21.16 2.17 -4.37
C TRP A 158 22.21 1.24 -3.74
N ARG A 159 21.88 -0.04 -3.69
CA ARG A 159 22.82 -1.12 -3.36
C ARG A 159 23.16 -1.89 -4.62
N VAL A 160 24.34 -2.51 -4.62
CA VAL A 160 24.73 -3.47 -5.65
C VAL A 160 24.58 -4.87 -5.05
N VAL A 161 23.62 -5.63 -5.56
CA VAL A 161 23.34 -7.01 -5.14
C VAL A 161 23.42 -7.90 -6.36
N ASP A 162 24.30 -8.89 -6.33
CA ASP A 162 24.56 -9.82 -7.45
C ASP A 162 24.78 -9.11 -8.80
N GLY A 163 25.54 -8.01 -8.78
CA GLY A 163 25.84 -7.21 -9.97
C GLY A 163 24.66 -6.40 -10.52
N LYS A 164 23.56 -6.27 -9.77
CA LYS A 164 22.41 -5.44 -10.11
C LYS A 164 22.25 -4.28 -9.15
N GLN A 165 21.85 -3.14 -9.70
CA GLN A 165 21.51 -1.95 -8.92
C GLN A 165 20.09 -2.08 -8.38
N VAL A 166 19.93 -2.05 -7.06
CA VAL A 166 18.62 -2.08 -6.38
C VAL A 166 18.41 -0.81 -5.56
N PRO A 167 17.23 -0.19 -5.58
CA PRO A 167 16.96 1.01 -4.78
C PRO A 167 17.11 0.70 -3.29
N ALA A 168 17.53 1.71 -2.53
CA ALA A 168 17.71 1.62 -1.09
C ALA A 168 16.91 2.71 -0.37
N VAL A 169 17.06 3.96 -0.82
CA VAL A 169 16.37 5.12 -0.28
C VAL A 169 16.13 6.11 -1.41
N VAL A 170 14.94 6.71 -1.41
CA VAL A 170 14.62 7.91 -2.20
C VAL A 170 14.01 8.92 -1.24
N ALA A 171 14.52 10.15 -1.23
CA ALA A 171 14.06 11.20 -0.33
C ALA A 171 14.11 12.57 -1.01
N SER A 172 13.14 13.41 -0.69
CA SER A 172 13.08 14.82 -1.10
C SER A 172 13.15 15.73 0.13
N TYR A 173 13.70 16.92 -0.05
CA TYR A 173 13.98 17.86 1.03
C TYR A 173 13.44 19.26 0.70
N ALA A 174 13.17 20.02 1.74
CA ALA A 174 12.62 21.36 1.65
C ALA A 174 13.56 22.31 0.88
N LYS A 175 12.96 23.16 0.03
CA LYS A 175 13.69 24.15 -0.80
C LYS A 175 14.27 25.30 0.02
N ASP A 176 13.82 25.48 1.26
CA ASP A 176 14.22 26.55 2.16
C ASP A 176 15.61 26.33 2.79
N GLY A 177 16.25 25.19 2.53
CA GLY A 177 17.59 24.88 3.04
C GLY A 177 17.63 24.41 4.49
N SER A 178 16.49 24.17 5.12
CA SER A 178 16.39 23.61 6.46
C SER A 178 16.97 22.19 6.56
N GLY A 179 17.09 21.49 5.42
CA GLY A 179 17.44 20.07 5.38
C GLY A 179 16.31 19.15 5.88
N GLN A 180 15.12 19.70 6.08
CA GLN A 180 13.94 18.94 6.47
C GLN A 180 13.41 18.11 5.30
N LEU A 181 12.88 16.92 5.59
CA LEU A 181 12.18 16.10 4.61
C LEU A 181 10.91 16.82 4.14
N GLU A 182 10.65 16.76 2.84
CA GLU A 182 9.48 17.36 2.21
C GLU A 182 9.00 16.45 1.08
N GLY A 183 7.71 16.11 1.05
CA GLY A 183 7.15 15.17 0.10
C GLY A 183 7.36 13.71 0.51
N VAL A 184 7.71 12.85 -0.44
CA VAL A 184 7.75 11.39 -0.22
C VAL A 184 9.17 10.92 0.11
N GLN A 185 9.27 10.09 1.14
CA GLN A 185 10.43 9.25 1.41
C GLN A 185 10.06 7.78 1.21
N GLU A 186 10.88 7.05 0.48
CA GLU A 186 10.74 5.61 0.26
C GLU A 186 12.01 4.88 0.69
N THR A 187 11.84 3.74 1.37
CA THR A 187 12.92 2.83 1.71
C THR A 187 12.62 1.43 1.19
N TYR A 188 13.68 0.70 0.86
CA TYR A 188 13.58 -0.55 0.11
C TYR A 188 14.39 -1.67 0.76
N TYR A 189 13.85 -2.88 0.70
CA TYR A 189 14.52 -4.12 1.12
C TYR A 189 15.79 -4.37 0.31
N GLN A 190 16.66 -5.26 0.80
CA GLN A 190 17.87 -5.68 0.06
C GLN A 190 17.54 -6.30 -1.30
N THR A 191 16.35 -6.88 -1.43
CA THR A 191 15.81 -7.47 -2.65
C THR A 191 15.23 -6.45 -3.63
N GLY A 192 15.10 -5.18 -3.22
CA GLY A 192 14.63 -4.06 -4.06
C GLY A 192 13.12 -3.77 -4.00
N GLN A 193 12.32 -4.57 -3.30
CA GLN A 193 10.91 -4.28 -3.04
C GLN A 193 10.77 -3.13 -2.03
N LEU A 194 9.70 -2.33 -2.20
CA LEU A 194 9.37 -1.24 -1.30
C LEU A 194 9.10 -1.80 0.10
N GLN A 195 9.77 -1.24 1.11
CA GLN A 195 9.63 -1.59 2.51
C GLN A 195 8.73 -0.59 3.22
N GLU A 196 8.95 0.70 2.97
CA GLU A 196 8.22 1.77 3.65
C GLU A 196 8.10 2.99 2.73
N ARG A 197 6.93 3.62 2.73
CA ARG A 197 6.69 4.95 2.15
C ARG A 197 6.14 5.88 3.23
N LYS A 198 6.70 7.08 3.32
CA LYS A 198 6.31 8.12 4.28
C LYS A 198 6.14 9.46 3.59
N HIS A 199 5.10 10.19 3.95
CA HIS A 199 4.86 11.56 3.49
C HIS A 199 5.25 12.56 4.57
N TYR A 200 5.96 13.61 4.16
CA TYR A 200 6.48 14.64 5.03
C TYR A 200 6.05 16.04 4.55
N SER A 201 5.76 16.92 5.51
CA SER A 201 5.71 18.36 5.31
C SER A 201 6.44 19.05 6.47
N GLN A 202 7.32 20.00 6.15
CA GLN A 202 8.13 20.73 7.14
C GLN A 202 8.89 19.79 8.10
N GLY A 203 9.41 18.68 7.56
CA GLY A 203 10.18 17.68 8.31
C GLY A 203 9.37 16.79 9.25
N LYS A 204 8.04 16.95 9.30
CA LYS A 204 7.14 16.11 10.11
C LYS A 204 6.33 15.19 9.21
N LEU A 205 5.94 14.02 9.72
CA LEU A 205 5.01 13.14 9.01
C LEU A 205 3.67 13.86 8.82
N ASP A 206 3.25 13.99 7.57
CA ASP A 206 1.99 14.64 7.20
C ASP A 206 1.45 13.95 5.94
N GLY A 207 0.33 13.25 6.09
CA GLY A 207 -0.20 12.30 5.12
C GLY A 207 -0.04 10.84 5.55
N LEU A 208 0.11 9.94 4.58
CA LEU A 208 0.06 8.50 4.81
C LEU A 208 1.47 7.92 4.99
N GLN A 209 1.63 7.07 6.00
CA GLN A 209 2.71 6.10 6.10
C GLN A 209 2.19 4.73 5.64
N GLU A 210 2.95 4.06 4.77
CA GLU A 210 2.67 2.71 4.26
C GLU A 210 3.86 1.80 4.62
N GLU A 211 3.59 0.65 5.24
CA GLU A 211 4.58 -0.36 5.59
C GLU A 211 4.26 -1.68 4.86
N PHE A 212 5.26 -2.23 4.18
CA PHE A 212 5.15 -3.47 3.42
C PHE A 212 5.94 -4.58 4.11
N VAL A 213 5.54 -5.83 3.90
CA VAL A 213 6.26 -7.02 4.37
C VAL A 213 6.63 -7.91 3.20
N LEU A 214 7.87 -8.42 3.20
CA LEU A 214 8.33 -9.47 2.29
C LEU A 214 7.97 -10.84 2.87
N LEU A 215 7.29 -11.67 2.09
CA LEU A 215 6.89 -13.03 2.47
C LEU A 215 7.96 -14.04 2.05
N ASN A 216 7.92 -15.23 2.66
CA ASN A 216 8.91 -16.29 2.42
C ASN A 216 8.94 -16.79 0.97
N ASP A 217 7.85 -16.63 0.23
CA ASP A 217 7.75 -16.98 -1.20
C ASP A 217 8.33 -15.90 -2.14
N GLY A 218 8.85 -14.80 -1.59
CA GLY A 218 9.42 -13.68 -2.33
C GLY A 218 8.40 -12.64 -2.80
N THR A 219 7.10 -12.84 -2.53
CA THR A 219 6.07 -11.81 -2.74
C THR A 219 6.15 -10.76 -1.62
N TYR A 220 5.59 -9.57 -1.87
CA TYR A 220 5.55 -8.50 -0.86
C TYR A 220 4.17 -7.88 -0.83
N ARG A 221 3.68 -7.53 0.35
CA ARG A 221 2.32 -7.02 0.55
C ARG A 221 2.27 -5.89 1.56
N LEU A 222 1.31 -4.98 1.39
CA LEU A 222 1.04 -3.91 2.34
C LEU A 222 0.57 -4.50 3.67
N ARG A 223 1.33 -4.29 4.74
CA ARG A 223 1.04 -4.78 6.09
C ARG A 223 0.27 -3.75 6.91
N GLN A 224 0.58 -2.47 6.75
CA GLN A 224 -0.01 -1.41 7.56
C GLN A 224 -0.07 -0.08 6.81
N THR A 225 -1.14 0.69 7.07
CA THR A 225 -1.22 2.11 6.76
C THR A 225 -1.46 2.90 8.04
N THR A 226 -0.92 4.12 8.13
CA THR A 226 -1.17 5.01 9.27
C THR A 226 -1.20 6.45 8.78
N ALA A 227 -2.31 7.14 9.05
CA ALA A 227 -2.48 8.55 8.73
C ALA A 227 -1.83 9.45 9.80
N TYR A 228 -1.13 10.48 9.35
CA TYR A 228 -0.48 11.48 10.18
C TYR A 228 -0.85 12.89 9.75
N LYS A 229 -0.83 13.79 10.73
CA LYS A 229 -0.93 15.25 10.55
C LYS A 229 0.00 15.92 11.55
N ASP A 230 0.83 16.86 11.07
CA ASP A 230 1.82 17.58 11.91
C ASP A 230 2.67 16.66 12.82
N GLY A 231 3.05 15.49 12.31
CA GLY A 231 3.87 14.49 13.02
C GLY A 231 3.12 13.62 14.03
N GLN A 232 1.81 13.80 14.19
CA GLN A 232 0.97 13.00 15.09
C GLN A 232 0.05 12.08 14.28
N ARG A 233 -0.29 10.91 14.82
CA ARG A 233 -1.31 10.05 14.20
C ARG A 233 -2.65 10.78 14.20
N ASP A 234 -3.26 10.93 13.04
CA ASP A 234 -4.52 11.65 12.86
C ASP A 234 -5.26 11.04 11.68
N GLY A 235 -6.38 10.35 11.95
CA GLY A 235 -7.07 9.46 11.03
C GLY A 235 -6.86 7.97 11.34
N ASP A 236 -7.03 7.12 10.34
CA ASP A 236 -6.97 5.67 10.54
C ASP A 236 -5.53 5.11 10.56
N ALA A 237 -5.31 4.15 11.47
CA ALA A 237 -4.22 3.19 11.39
C ALA A 237 -4.81 1.80 11.12
N ILE A 238 -4.51 1.23 9.95
CA ILE A 238 -5.09 -0.03 9.49
C ILE A 238 -3.99 -1.05 9.31
N ARG A 239 -4.09 -2.17 10.01
CA ARG A 239 -3.30 -3.37 9.77
C ARG A 239 -4.06 -4.32 8.86
N TYR A 240 -3.35 -4.92 7.92
CA TYR A 240 -3.91 -5.84 6.93
C TYR A 240 -3.37 -7.25 7.13
N PHE A 241 -4.20 -8.23 6.83
CA PHE A 241 -3.74 -9.61 6.67
C PHE A 241 -2.76 -9.70 5.50
N VAL A 242 -1.71 -10.49 5.68
CA VAL A 242 -0.64 -10.68 4.68
C VAL A 242 -0.62 -12.10 4.12
N HIS A 243 -1.77 -12.80 4.16
CA HIS A 243 -1.91 -14.14 3.60
C HIS A 243 -1.85 -14.09 2.06
N PRO A 244 -1.08 -14.94 1.37
CA PRO A 244 -0.94 -14.91 -0.09
C PRO A 244 -2.28 -15.00 -0.83
N ASP A 245 -3.21 -15.83 -0.31
CA ASP A 245 -4.49 -16.10 -0.95
C ASP A 245 -5.58 -15.04 -0.68
N TRP A 246 -5.33 -14.05 0.18
CA TRP A 246 -6.33 -13.02 0.51
C TRP A 246 -6.14 -11.79 -0.39
N PRO A 247 -7.19 -11.02 -0.74
CA PRO A 247 -7.01 -9.75 -1.44
C PRO A 247 -6.09 -8.79 -0.67
N GLU A 248 -5.30 -7.99 -1.39
CA GLU A 248 -4.54 -6.92 -0.74
C GLU A 248 -5.50 -5.98 0.00
N LYS A 249 -5.02 -5.41 1.12
CA LYS A 249 -5.79 -4.51 1.98
C LYS A 249 -6.98 -5.16 2.70
N THR A 250 -7.03 -6.49 2.79
CA THR A 250 -7.98 -7.17 3.70
C THR A 250 -7.65 -6.81 5.15
N VAL A 251 -8.57 -6.17 5.86
CA VAL A 251 -8.33 -5.57 7.17
C VAL A 251 -8.23 -6.64 8.26
N GLU A 252 -7.15 -6.60 9.03
CA GLU A 252 -6.93 -7.39 10.26
C GLU A 252 -7.29 -6.56 11.49
N GLN A 253 -6.91 -5.28 11.50
CA GLN A 253 -7.18 -4.39 12.61
C GLN A 253 -7.32 -2.96 12.11
N ARG A 254 -8.24 -2.20 12.68
CA ARG A 254 -8.36 -0.76 12.44
C ARG A 254 -8.44 -0.02 13.77
N GLU A 255 -7.59 0.98 13.89
CA GLU A 255 -7.57 1.96 14.98
C GLU A 255 -7.80 3.35 14.37
N THR A 256 -8.43 4.24 15.10
CA THR A 256 -8.64 5.63 14.67
C THR A 256 -8.00 6.56 15.69
N TYR A 257 -7.30 7.56 15.21
CA TYR A 257 -6.59 8.54 16.03
C TYR A 257 -7.08 9.95 15.72
N ALA A 258 -7.08 10.81 16.73
CA ALA A 258 -7.28 12.25 16.59
C ALA A 258 -6.21 12.97 17.40
N ALA A 259 -5.39 13.80 16.74
CA ALA A 259 -4.28 14.53 17.38
C ALA A 259 -3.39 13.65 18.28
N GLY A 260 -2.97 12.49 17.74
CA GLY A 260 -2.09 11.53 18.40
C GLY A 260 -2.74 10.67 19.49
N GLN A 261 -4.00 10.95 19.87
CA GLN A 261 -4.75 10.14 20.82
C GLN A 261 -5.57 9.09 20.08
N ASP A 262 -5.50 7.85 20.54
CA ASP A 262 -6.43 6.81 20.10
C ASP A 262 -7.84 7.27 20.47
N THR A 263 -8.75 7.36 19.49
CA THR A 263 -10.15 7.71 19.74
C THR A 263 -10.88 6.61 20.51
N GLY A 264 -10.19 5.50 20.78
CA GLY A 264 -10.69 4.40 21.54
C GLY A 264 -11.62 3.55 20.71
N LYS A 265 -11.30 3.27 19.46
CA LYS A 265 -12.09 2.33 18.66
C LYS A 265 -11.12 1.43 17.92
N THR A 266 -10.87 0.26 18.50
CA THR A 266 -10.07 -0.78 17.86
C THR A 266 -11.02 -1.86 17.35
N VAL A 267 -11.09 -2.04 16.04
CA VAL A 267 -11.82 -3.17 15.44
C VAL A 267 -10.80 -4.23 15.05
N ILE A 268 -10.91 -5.42 15.63
CA ILE A 268 -10.08 -6.58 15.34
C ILE A 268 -10.91 -7.59 14.57
N TYR A 269 -10.46 -7.91 13.37
CA TYR A 269 -11.09 -8.85 12.46
C TYR A 269 -10.39 -10.19 12.63
N ARG A 270 -11.15 -11.24 12.94
CA ARG A 270 -10.69 -12.63 12.97
C ARG A 270 -11.48 -13.43 11.93
N GLU A 271 -10.95 -14.59 11.55
CA GLU A 271 -11.48 -15.46 10.49
C GLU A 271 -13.00 -15.79 10.62
N LEU A 272 -13.58 -15.68 11.82
CA LEU A 272 -15.01 -15.93 12.08
C LEU A 272 -15.68 -14.93 13.03
N ASP A 273 -14.94 -13.94 13.53
CA ASP A 273 -15.36 -13.07 14.63
C ASP A 273 -14.83 -11.65 14.44
N VAL A 274 -15.55 -10.66 14.96
CA VAL A 274 -15.12 -9.27 14.98
C VAL A 274 -15.21 -8.78 16.39
N GLN A 275 -14.09 -8.30 16.90
CA GLN A 275 -14.00 -7.72 18.24
C GLN A 275 -13.85 -6.22 18.08
N VAL A 276 -14.89 -5.48 18.46
CA VAL A 276 -14.82 -4.03 18.61
C VAL A 276 -14.47 -3.74 20.05
N LEU A 277 -13.29 -3.19 20.29
CA LEU A 277 -12.82 -2.72 21.59
C LEU A 277 -12.99 -1.20 21.63
N VAL A 278 -13.66 -0.73 22.66
CA VAL A 278 -13.91 0.70 22.87
C VAL A 278 -13.61 1.04 24.33
N PRO A 279 -12.70 1.98 24.64
CA PRO A 279 -12.52 2.54 25.98
C PRO A 279 -13.79 3.24 26.43
N TYR A 280 -14.18 2.93 27.67
CA TYR A 280 -15.33 3.50 28.32
C TYR A 280 -15.03 4.94 28.77
N HIS A 281 -15.56 5.94 28.07
CA HIS A 281 -15.46 7.35 28.50
C HIS A 281 -16.83 8.07 28.40
N ASP A 282 -17.20 8.73 29.52
CA ASP A 282 -18.21 9.78 29.72
C ASP A 282 -19.39 9.88 28.74
N VAL A 283 -20.06 8.77 28.45
CA VAL A 283 -21.33 8.78 27.72
C VAL A 283 -22.43 9.35 28.64
N PRO A 284 -23.14 10.43 28.25
CA PRO A 284 -24.23 10.96 29.05
C PRO A 284 -25.30 9.89 29.31
N PRO A 285 -25.83 9.75 30.53
CA PRO A 285 -26.91 8.80 30.83
C PRO A 285 -28.14 8.95 29.93
N SER A 286 -28.35 10.15 29.35
CA SER A 286 -29.41 10.43 28.38
C SER A 286 -29.23 9.70 27.05
N HIS A 287 -28.00 9.48 26.58
CA HIS A 287 -27.73 8.77 25.32
C HIS A 287 -28.07 7.28 25.43
N PHE A 288 -27.81 6.66 26.59
CA PHE A 288 -28.26 5.29 26.87
C PHE A 288 -29.79 5.18 26.82
N LYS A 289 -30.50 6.10 27.49
CA LYS A 289 -31.97 6.14 27.47
C LYS A 289 -32.52 6.38 26.06
N LEU A 290 -31.87 7.26 25.28
CA LEU A 290 -32.27 7.54 23.90
C LEU A 290 -32.05 6.33 23.00
N LYS A 291 -30.93 5.62 23.13
CA LYS A 291 -30.69 4.34 22.45
C LYS A 291 -31.77 3.32 22.79
N GLU A 292 -32.10 3.16 24.08
CA GLU A 292 -33.15 2.23 24.51
C GLU A 292 -34.53 2.60 23.94
N ALA A 293 -34.84 3.90 23.88
CA ALA A 293 -36.06 4.43 23.29
C ALA A 293 -36.11 4.17 21.78
N LEU A 294 -35.02 4.42 21.05
CA LEU A 294 -34.88 4.10 19.62
C LEU A 294 -35.04 2.62 19.34
N ALA A 295 -34.42 1.76 20.16
CA ALA A 295 -34.49 0.31 20.02
C ALA A 295 -35.85 -0.29 20.46
N GLY A 296 -36.74 0.52 21.05
CA GLY A 296 -38.07 0.07 21.49
C GLY A 296 -38.08 -0.91 22.66
N ARG A 297 -37.02 -0.94 23.49
CA ARG A 297 -36.83 -1.99 24.53
C ARG A 297 -37.70 -1.86 25.78
N SER A 298 -38.65 -0.93 25.82
CA SER A 298 -39.57 -0.80 26.96
C SER A 298 -40.59 -1.95 27.06
N THR A 299 -40.75 -2.75 26.01
CA THR A 299 -41.59 -3.96 25.99
C THR A 299 -40.84 -5.07 25.23
N ARG A 300 -41.16 -6.34 25.48
CA ARG A 300 -40.42 -7.53 24.98
C ARG A 300 -40.29 -7.67 23.45
N GLU A 301 -40.79 -6.74 22.68
CA GLU A 301 -40.82 -6.73 21.22
C GLU A 301 -40.23 -5.38 20.78
N GLY A 302 -39.22 -5.38 19.91
CA GLY A 302 -38.53 -4.18 19.44
C GLY A 302 -39.47 -3.22 18.71
N TYR A 303 -40.16 -2.38 19.48
CA TYR A 303 -41.23 -1.50 19.04
C TYR A 303 -41.21 -0.21 19.85
N VAL A 304 -41.16 0.95 19.19
CA VAL A 304 -41.26 2.24 19.88
C VAL A 304 -42.72 2.55 20.16
N ALA A 305 -43.12 2.55 21.44
CA ALA A 305 -44.51 2.77 21.83
C ALA A 305 -45.05 4.17 21.47
N ASP A 306 -44.21 5.21 21.57
CA ASP A 306 -44.57 6.59 21.28
C ASP A 306 -43.55 7.24 20.34
N VAL A 307 -43.78 7.03 19.04
CA VAL A 307 -42.91 7.54 17.97
C VAL A 307 -42.94 9.08 17.92
N GLU A 308 -44.07 9.71 18.21
CA GLU A 308 -44.20 11.17 18.17
C GLU A 308 -43.44 11.85 19.31
N SER A 309 -43.53 11.32 20.54
CA SER A 309 -42.71 11.82 21.65
C SER A 309 -41.22 11.60 21.39
N LEU A 310 -40.84 10.44 20.84
CA LEU A 310 -39.45 10.18 20.46
C LEU A 310 -38.96 11.18 19.41
N LYS A 311 -39.76 11.46 18.38
CA LYS A 311 -39.48 12.44 17.35
C LYS A 311 -39.26 13.84 17.94
N TYR A 312 -40.14 14.28 18.84
CA TYR A 312 -39.99 15.56 19.54
C TYR A 312 -38.69 15.62 20.34
N LEU A 313 -38.35 14.55 21.08
CA LEU A 313 -37.12 14.46 21.86
C LEU A 313 -35.86 14.53 20.98
N LEU A 314 -35.85 13.83 19.84
CA LEU A 314 -34.74 13.87 18.88
C LEU A 314 -34.54 15.28 18.30
N GLN A 315 -35.63 15.95 17.93
CA GLN A 315 -35.58 17.33 17.43
C GLN A 315 -35.09 18.33 18.49
N ALA A 316 -35.50 18.16 19.75
CA ALA A 316 -35.11 19.06 20.84
C ALA A 316 -33.67 18.82 21.34
N SER A 317 -33.12 17.63 21.14
CA SER A 317 -31.80 17.24 21.67
C SER A 317 -30.62 17.55 20.74
N ALA A 318 -30.88 17.93 19.48
CA ALA A 318 -29.85 18.24 18.47
C ALA A 318 -28.80 17.12 18.28
N VAL A 319 -29.23 15.86 18.47
CA VAL A 319 -28.37 14.67 18.32
C VAL A 319 -28.07 14.40 16.85
N ASP A 320 -26.81 14.09 16.53
CA ASP A 320 -26.42 13.65 15.18
C ASP A 320 -26.81 12.17 14.96
N LEU A 321 -27.86 11.96 14.18
CA LEU A 321 -28.43 10.64 13.88
C LEU A 321 -27.52 9.76 13.00
N ASN A 322 -26.45 10.33 12.45
CA ASN A 322 -25.52 9.64 11.55
C ASN A 322 -24.24 9.17 12.24
N THR A 323 -24.10 9.48 13.53
CA THR A 323 -22.99 9.03 14.39
C THR A 323 -23.49 8.08 15.48
N PRO A 324 -22.65 7.20 16.04
CA PRO A 324 -23.01 6.40 17.20
C PRO A 324 -23.41 7.26 18.40
N LEU A 325 -24.51 6.92 19.07
CA LEU A 325 -24.93 7.61 20.31
C LEU A 325 -24.03 7.28 21.49
N ILE A 326 -23.50 6.05 21.51
CA ILE A 326 -22.57 5.55 22.53
C ILE A 326 -21.36 4.92 21.82
N ALA A 327 -20.23 4.86 22.51
CA ALA A 327 -18.94 4.54 21.92
C ALA A 327 -18.88 3.12 21.28
N GLU A 328 -19.67 2.16 21.79
CA GLU A 328 -19.76 0.77 21.31
C GLU A 328 -20.84 0.53 20.24
N ASP A 329 -21.59 1.56 19.83
CA ASP A 329 -22.75 1.38 18.96
C ASP A 329 -22.49 1.65 17.47
N GLU A 330 -23.43 1.14 16.69
CA GLU A 330 -23.66 1.50 15.30
C GLU A 330 -24.43 2.84 15.26
N SER A 331 -24.53 3.53 14.12
CA SER A 331 -25.39 4.72 14.05
C SER A 331 -26.87 4.36 14.31
N PRO A 332 -27.70 5.26 14.87
CA PRO A 332 -29.13 5.05 15.18
C PRO A 332 -29.94 4.24 14.15
N ILE A 333 -29.71 4.48 12.86
CA ILE A 333 -30.42 3.80 11.77
C ILE A 333 -30.23 2.27 11.77
N HIS A 334 -29.11 1.77 12.30
CA HIS A 334 -28.83 0.35 12.38
C HIS A 334 -29.57 -0.34 13.50
N TYR A 335 -29.92 0.40 14.57
CA TYR A 335 -30.60 -0.18 15.72
C TYR A 335 -31.99 0.32 16.08
N VAL A 336 -32.51 1.33 15.39
CA VAL A 336 -33.87 1.81 15.58
C VAL A 336 -34.88 0.67 15.33
N ALA A 337 -35.93 0.60 16.14
CA ALA A 337 -37.04 -0.31 15.90
C ALA A 337 -37.76 0.06 14.60
N GLU A 338 -38.27 -0.95 13.91
CA GLU A 338 -38.83 -0.82 12.56
C GLU A 338 -39.89 0.30 12.46
N ASN A 339 -40.83 0.36 13.40
CA ASN A 339 -41.94 1.32 13.37
C ASN A 339 -41.51 2.79 13.55
N ALA A 340 -40.25 3.03 13.94
CA ALA A 340 -39.66 4.35 14.06
C ALA A 340 -38.61 4.64 12.97
N TYR A 341 -38.35 3.69 12.06
CA TYR A 341 -37.32 3.81 11.03
C TYR A 341 -37.58 5.00 10.09
N ASP A 342 -38.78 5.07 9.50
CA ASP A 342 -39.14 6.15 8.56
C ASP A 342 -39.16 7.52 9.23
N MET A 343 -39.53 7.59 10.51
CA MET A 343 -39.44 8.82 11.31
C MET A 343 -37.98 9.29 11.40
N LEU A 344 -37.05 8.37 11.69
CA LEU A 344 -35.63 8.69 11.82
C LEU A 344 -35.03 9.15 10.49
N VAL A 345 -35.38 8.49 9.38
CA VAL A 345 -35.00 8.90 8.02
C VAL A 345 -35.56 10.30 7.71
N GLY A 346 -36.82 10.56 8.05
CA GLY A 346 -37.45 11.88 7.89
C GLY A 346 -36.82 13.00 8.73
N LEU A 347 -36.12 12.65 9.83
CA LEU A 347 -35.32 13.58 10.63
C LEU A 347 -33.89 13.76 10.11
N GLY A 348 -33.50 13.08 9.02
CA GLY A 348 -32.19 13.23 8.38
C GLY A 348 -31.17 12.13 8.71
N ALA A 349 -31.60 11.01 9.29
CA ALA A 349 -30.75 9.82 9.33
C ALA A 349 -30.56 9.25 7.92
N ASP A 350 -29.31 8.97 7.56
CA ASP A 350 -28.94 8.40 6.28
C ASP A 350 -29.25 6.88 6.26
N PRO A 351 -30.23 6.42 5.45
CA PRO A 351 -30.59 5.00 5.37
C PRO A 351 -29.49 4.14 4.73
N LEU A 352 -28.49 4.77 4.10
CA LEU A 352 -27.38 4.09 3.43
C LEU A 352 -26.18 3.87 4.34
N LYS A 353 -26.20 4.37 5.58
CA LYS A 353 -25.12 4.14 6.54
C LYS A 353 -24.88 2.66 6.75
N VAL A 354 -23.61 2.37 7.02
CA VAL A 354 -23.12 1.04 7.34
C VAL A 354 -22.49 1.03 8.73
N THR A 355 -22.54 -0.13 9.37
CA THR A 355 -21.87 -0.37 10.65
C THR A 355 -20.34 -0.28 10.47
N PRO A 356 -19.56 -0.26 11.57
CA PRO A 356 -18.11 -0.35 11.47
C PRO A 356 -17.60 -1.58 10.69
N GLU A 357 -18.34 -2.69 10.72
CA GLU A 357 -18.07 -3.91 9.93
C GLU A 357 -18.53 -3.80 8.47
N GLY A 358 -19.13 -2.68 8.08
CA GLY A 358 -19.71 -2.47 6.75
C GLY A 358 -21.08 -3.11 6.55
N ASN A 359 -21.78 -3.53 7.62
CA ASN A 359 -23.11 -4.11 7.48
C ASN A 359 -24.13 -3.01 7.15
N THR A 360 -24.98 -3.26 6.16
CA THR A 360 -26.14 -2.41 5.93
C THR A 360 -27.25 -2.72 6.92
N ARG A 361 -28.24 -1.84 7.03
CA ARG A 361 -29.46 -2.13 7.80
C ARG A 361 -30.17 -3.42 7.34
N LEU A 362 -30.13 -3.75 6.05
CA LEU A 362 -30.64 -5.04 5.53
C LEU A 362 -29.89 -6.24 6.16
N MET A 363 -28.57 -6.18 6.19
CA MET A 363 -27.75 -7.22 6.83
C MET A 363 -28.02 -7.32 8.34
N MET A 364 -28.39 -6.21 8.98
CA MET A 364 -28.74 -6.20 10.40
C MET A 364 -30.00 -7.00 10.69
N CYS A 365 -31.02 -6.94 9.82
CA CYS A 365 -32.19 -7.80 9.89
C CYS A 365 -31.85 -9.30 9.84
N LEU A 366 -30.67 -9.66 9.31
CA LEU A 366 -30.26 -11.05 9.07
C LEU A 366 -29.35 -11.62 10.16
N LYS A 367 -28.94 -10.82 11.16
CA LYS A 367 -28.13 -11.30 12.30
C LYS A 367 -29.05 -11.76 13.44
N ASN A 368 -28.70 -12.87 14.08
CA ASN A 368 -29.48 -13.61 15.10
C ASN A 368 -30.01 -12.80 16.30
N SER A 369 -29.58 -11.54 16.46
CA SER A 369 -29.96 -10.66 17.57
C SER A 369 -31.14 -9.73 17.26
N TRP A 370 -31.55 -9.66 15.99
CA TRP A 370 -32.52 -8.70 15.47
C TRP A 370 -33.89 -9.33 15.25
N ARG A 371 -34.59 -9.65 16.34
CA ARG A 371 -35.98 -10.15 16.28
C ARG A 371 -36.92 -8.98 16.02
N GLY A 372 -37.18 -8.65 14.75
CA GLY A 372 -38.17 -7.63 14.40
C GLY A 372 -37.91 -6.91 13.09
N CYS A 373 -37.73 -7.64 11.99
CA CYS A 373 -37.71 -7.07 10.65
C CYS A 373 -38.86 -7.71 9.86
N SER A 374 -39.96 -6.98 9.68
CA SER A 374 -41.11 -7.45 8.91
C SER A 374 -40.74 -7.67 7.45
N ASP A 375 -41.56 -8.43 6.73
CA ASP A 375 -41.44 -8.57 5.29
C ASP A 375 -41.44 -7.22 4.56
N ALA A 376 -42.30 -6.29 4.99
CA ALA A 376 -42.43 -4.98 4.34
C ALA A 376 -41.18 -4.13 4.54
N HIS A 377 -40.63 -4.09 5.76
CA HIS A 377 -39.39 -3.37 6.02
C HIS A 377 -38.19 -4.04 5.34
N PHE A 378 -38.15 -5.37 5.30
CA PHE A 378 -37.12 -6.09 4.55
C PHE A 378 -37.14 -5.71 3.06
N ASP A 379 -38.32 -5.66 2.43
CA ASP A 379 -38.47 -5.27 1.03
C ASP A 379 -38.09 -3.80 0.79
N GLN A 380 -38.45 -2.90 1.71
CA GLN A 380 -38.03 -1.50 1.69
C GLN A 380 -36.49 -1.40 1.69
N LEU A 381 -35.82 -2.14 2.57
CA LEU A 381 -34.37 -2.15 2.66
C LEU A 381 -33.70 -2.82 1.45
N LEU A 382 -34.34 -3.86 0.89
CA LEU A 382 -33.86 -4.55 -0.31
C LEU A 382 -33.90 -3.65 -1.55
N ALA A 383 -34.77 -2.65 -1.57
CA ALA A 383 -34.87 -1.66 -2.63
C ALA A 383 -33.84 -0.52 -2.52
N LEU A 384 -33.12 -0.39 -1.39
CA LEU A 384 -32.09 0.64 -1.23
C LEU A 384 -30.88 0.36 -2.14
N SER A 385 -30.20 1.43 -2.56
CA SER A 385 -29.05 1.34 -3.47
C SER A 385 -27.87 0.55 -2.88
N ASN A 386 -27.74 0.50 -1.55
CA ASN A 386 -26.70 -0.26 -0.86
C ASN A 386 -27.10 -1.72 -0.57
N ALA A 387 -28.30 -2.19 -0.94
CA ALA A 387 -28.74 -3.56 -0.63
C ALA A 387 -27.81 -4.65 -1.22
N LYS A 388 -27.07 -4.32 -2.29
CA LYS A 388 -26.13 -5.22 -2.98
C LYS A 388 -24.69 -5.08 -2.51
N THR A 389 -24.38 -4.20 -1.56
CA THR A 389 -23.01 -4.03 -1.08
C THR A 389 -22.57 -5.24 -0.27
N ALA A 390 -21.27 -5.51 -0.30
CA ALA A 390 -20.64 -6.44 0.63
C ALA A 390 -20.16 -5.67 1.88
N ASN A 391 -20.17 -6.36 3.03
CA ASN A 391 -19.54 -5.85 4.24
C ASN A 391 -18.00 -6.00 4.16
N LEU A 392 -17.28 -5.65 5.23
CA LEU A 392 -15.81 -5.70 5.26
C LEU A 392 -15.21 -7.12 5.18
N PHE A 393 -16.03 -8.18 5.19
CA PHE A 393 -15.59 -9.57 4.92
C PHE A 393 -15.82 -9.99 3.47
N GLY A 394 -16.39 -9.11 2.65
CA GLY A 394 -16.92 -9.49 1.34
C GLY A 394 -18.27 -10.20 1.41
N ASN A 395 -18.90 -10.33 2.59
CA ASN A 395 -20.20 -10.99 2.71
C ASN A 395 -21.31 -10.06 2.19
N THR A 396 -22.14 -10.59 1.29
CA THR A 396 -23.42 -9.97 0.89
C THR A 396 -24.53 -10.32 1.89
N ALA A 397 -25.70 -9.70 1.76
CA ALA A 397 -26.86 -10.05 2.60
C ALA A 397 -27.22 -11.54 2.50
N LEU A 398 -27.10 -12.14 1.31
CA LEU A 398 -27.30 -13.58 1.09
C LEU A 398 -26.29 -14.44 1.87
N HIS A 399 -25.03 -13.99 2.04
CA HIS A 399 -24.06 -14.67 2.91
C HIS A 399 -24.49 -14.63 4.37
N GLU A 400 -24.85 -13.45 4.88
CA GLU A 400 -25.28 -13.27 6.27
C GLU A 400 -26.54 -14.09 6.59
N PHE A 401 -27.51 -14.13 5.66
CA PHE A 401 -28.68 -15.00 5.77
C PHE A 401 -28.27 -16.48 5.86
N CYS A 402 -27.41 -16.96 4.94
CA CYS A 402 -26.96 -18.36 4.95
C CYS A 402 -26.03 -18.72 6.12
N LYS A 403 -25.43 -17.75 6.81
CA LYS A 403 -24.67 -17.97 8.05
C LYS A 403 -25.59 -18.25 9.25
N SER A 404 -26.84 -17.77 9.22
CA SER A 404 -27.84 -18.03 10.26
C SER A 404 -28.63 -19.31 10.02
N ASN A 405 -28.40 -20.35 10.84
CA ASN A 405 -29.18 -21.59 10.79
C ASN A 405 -30.61 -21.43 11.35
N SER A 406 -30.89 -20.38 12.12
CA SER A 406 -32.25 -20.12 12.65
C SER A 406 -33.10 -19.43 11.59
N LEU A 407 -32.58 -18.39 10.93
CA LEU A 407 -33.34 -17.65 9.90
C LEU A 407 -33.63 -18.49 8.66
N THR A 408 -32.67 -19.29 8.18
CA THR A 408 -32.91 -20.16 7.03
C THR A 408 -34.03 -21.18 7.26
N LYS A 409 -34.23 -21.59 8.52
CA LYS A 409 -35.30 -22.50 8.93
C LYS A 409 -36.61 -21.78 9.20
N GLU A 410 -36.57 -20.66 9.91
CA GLU A 410 -37.77 -19.94 10.38
C GLU A 410 -38.37 -19.06 9.29
N ARG A 411 -37.54 -18.53 8.37
CA ARG A 411 -37.91 -17.56 7.34
C ARG A 411 -37.25 -17.82 5.98
N PRO A 412 -37.41 -19.01 5.38
CA PRO A 412 -36.83 -19.35 4.08
C PRO A 412 -37.28 -18.42 2.95
N GLU A 413 -38.44 -17.77 3.07
CA GLU A 413 -38.97 -16.78 2.13
C GLU A 413 -38.07 -15.56 1.94
N LEU A 414 -37.37 -15.10 2.99
CA LEU A 414 -36.39 -14.02 2.87
C LEU A 414 -35.21 -14.45 1.98
N GLY A 415 -34.81 -15.72 2.10
CA GLY A 415 -33.82 -16.33 1.22
C GLY A 415 -34.24 -16.28 -0.25
N GLN A 416 -35.51 -16.57 -0.56
CA GLN A 416 -36.02 -16.50 -1.93
C GLN A 416 -35.95 -15.08 -2.51
N ARG A 417 -36.29 -14.06 -1.70
CA ARG A 417 -36.19 -12.64 -2.11
C ARG A 417 -34.74 -12.23 -2.37
N LEU A 418 -33.81 -12.65 -1.51
CA LEU A 418 -32.38 -12.40 -1.70
C LEU A 418 -31.85 -13.12 -2.96
N ILE A 419 -32.21 -14.38 -3.17
CA ILE A 419 -31.84 -15.16 -4.37
C ILE A 419 -32.31 -14.47 -5.66
N ALA A 420 -33.51 -13.89 -5.65
CA ALA A 420 -34.07 -13.21 -6.82
C ALA A 420 -33.44 -11.83 -7.11
N SER A 421 -32.77 -11.21 -6.13
CA SER A 421 -32.33 -9.80 -6.22
C SER A 421 -30.81 -9.62 -6.14
N GLN A 422 -30.09 -10.62 -5.64
CA GLN A 422 -28.64 -10.58 -5.42
C GLN A 422 -27.89 -11.51 -6.38
N ASP A 423 -26.59 -11.27 -6.52
CA ASP A 423 -25.71 -12.23 -7.19
C ASP A 423 -25.52 -13.47 -6.31
N ILE A 424 -26.11 -14.59 -6.73
CA ILE A 424 -26.07 -15.87 -6.02
C ILE A 424 -24.67 -16.49 -5.96
N ASN A 425 -23.76 -16.08 -6.86
CA ASN A 425 -22.41 -16.59 -6.99
C ASN A 425 -21.34 -15.58 -6.54
N ALA A 426 -21.76 -14.47 -5.94
CA ALA A 426 -20.84 -13.55 -5.28
C ALA A 426 -19.98 -14.32 -4.26
N VAL A 427 -18.69 -14.00 -4.22
CA VAL A 427 -17.74 -14.59 -3.28
C VAL A 427 -17.31 -13.56 -2.24
N ASN A 428 -17.18 -14.00 -1.00
CA ASN A 428 -16.56 -13.21 0.06
C ASN A 428 -15.02 -13.26 -0.05
N TYR A 429 -14.30 -12.61 0.89
CA TYR A 429 -12.84 -12.57 0.85
C TYR A 429 -12.14 -13.91 1.17
N ALA A 430 -12.88 -14.91 1.67
CA ALA A 430 -12.43 -16.30 1.76
C ALA A 430 -12.73 -17.10 0.48
N GLY A 431 -13.20 -16.46 -0.59
CA GLY A 431 -13.61 -17.12 -1.83
C GLY A 431 -14.92 -17.90 -1.73
N GLN A 432 -15.64 -17.80 -0.61
CA GLN A 432 -16.86 -18.57 -0.36
C GLN A 432 -18.07 -17.87 -0.94
N THR A 433 -18.92 -18.63 -1.63
CA THR A 433 -20.29 -18.22 -2.01
C THR A 433 -21.26 -18.46 -0.86
N ALA A 434 -22.46 -17.86 -0.92
CA ALA A 434 -23.53 -18.15 0.04
C ALA A 434 -23.89 -19.64 0.13
N LEU A 435 -23.75 -20.40 -0.97
CA LEU A 435 -24.00 -21.84 -0.97
C LEU A 435 -23.02 -22.60 -0.07
N HIS A 436 -21.76 -22.16 0.09
CA HIS A 436 -20.81 -22.79 1.01
C HIS A 436 -21.36 -22.85 2.44
N TYR A 437 -22.12 -21.83 2.84
CA TYR A 437 -22.75 -21.75 4.15
C TYR A 437 -24.02 -22.60 4.21
N CYS A 438 -24.98 -22.32 3.33
CA CYS A 438 -26.31 -22.94 3.37
C CYS A 438 -26.27 -24.46 3.13
N ILE A 439 -25.36 -24.96 2.29
CA ILE A 439 -25.32 -26.40 1.95
C ILE A 439 -24.89 -27.29 3.12
N THR A 440 -24.25 -26.74 4.15
CA THR A 440 -23.82 -27.51 5.33
C THR A 440 -24.91 -27.61 6.40
N GLN A 441 -25.98 -26.82 6.28
CA GLN A 441 -27.09 -26.81 7.25
C GLN A 441 -27.93 -28.08 7.17
N ARG A 442 -28.67 -28.40 8.25
CA ARG A 442 -29.54 -29.58 8.27
C ARG A 442 -30.73 -29.42 7.32
N ASP A 443 -31.33 -28.23 7.30
CA ASP A 443 -32.41 -27.90 6.38
C ASP A 443 -31.82 -27.46 5.04
N LYS A 444 -32.14 -28.20 3.98
CA LYS A 444 -31.63 -27.94 2.63
C LYS A 444 -32.53 -27.01 1.81
N THR A 445 -33.64 -26.49 2.36
CA THR A 445 -34.63 -25.72 1.61
C THR A 445 -34.00 -24.54 0.86
N VAL A 446 -33.23 -23.70 1.56
CA VAL A 446 -32.54 -22.55 0.94
C VAL A 446 -31.40 -22.99 0.03
N ALA A 447 -30.62 -24.00 0.41
CA ALA A 447 -29.55 -24.54 -0.44
C ALA A 447 -30.10 -25.08 -1.77
N ASN A 448 -31.22 -25.79 -1.75
CA ASN A 448 -31.90 -26.30 -2.94
C ASN A 448 -32.47 -25.16 -3.79
N ALA A 449 -32.98 -24.09 -3.17
CA ALA A 449 -33.42 -22.90 -3.89
C ALA A 449 -32.25 -22.21 -4.62
N LEU A 450 -31.08 -22.08 -3.96
CA LEU A 450 -29.85 -21.58 -4.59
C LEU A 450 -29.44 -22.45 -5.78
N ILE A 451 -29.42 -23.77 -5.60
CA ILE A 451 -29.07 -24.73 -6.66
C ILE A 451 -30.06 -24.67 -7.83
N ALA A 452 -31.36 -24.52 -7.55
CA ALA A 452 -32.38 -24.36 -8.57
C ALA A 452 -32.22 -23.03 -9.34
N ALA A 453 -31.75 -21.98 -8.66
CA ALA A 453 -31.43 -20.69 -9.27
C ALA A 453 -30.10 -20.68 -10.04
N GLY A 454 -29.34 -21.77 -10.05
CA GLY A 454 -28.07 -21.89 -10.78
C GLY A 454 -26.83 -21.51 -9.97
N ALA A 455 -26.87 -21.67 -8.65
CA ALA A 455 -25.67 -21.51 -7.83
C ALA A 455 -24.58 -22.49 -8.27
N ASP A 456 -23.35 -21.98 -8.39
CA ASP A 456 -22.18 -22.73 -8.80
C ASP A 456 -21.77 -23.72 -7.71
N LEU A 457 -21.88 -25.00 -8.01
CA LEU A 457 -21.54 -26.12 -7.13
C LEU A 457 -20.02 -26.37 -7.03
N ASP A 458 -19.26 -25.81 -7.96
CA ASP A 458 -17.84 -26.08 -8.20
C ASP A 458 -16.95 -24.87 -7.91
N LYS A 459 -17.54 -23.75 -7.45
CA LYS A 459 -16.79 -22.55 -7.09
C LYS A 459 -15.91 -22.82 -5.87
N ALA A 460 -14.63 -23.13 -6.07
CA ALA A 460 -13.71 -23.36 -4.97
C ALA A 460 -13.45 -22.09 -4.15
N ASP A 461 -13.44 -22.23 -2.82
CA ASP A 461 -12.97 -21.22 -1.88
C ASP A 461 -11.43 -21.08 -1.91
N SER A 462 -10.89 -20.17 -1.09
CA SER A 462 -9.44 -19.94 -1.02
C SER A 462 -8.64 -21.15 -0.51
N SER A 463 -9.30 -22.17 0.06
CA SER A 463 -8.69 -23.45 0.46
C SER A 463 -8.86 -24.55 -0.59
N GLY A 464 -9.34 -24.20 -1.79
CA GLY A 464 -9.61 -25.13 -2.88
C GLY A 464 -10.83 -26.03 -2.64
N VAL A 465 -11.71 -25.70 -1.69
CA VAL A 465 -12.88 -26.50 -1.33
C VAL A 465 -14.12 -25.93 -2.01
N THR A 466 -14.88 -26.77 -2.72
CA THR A 466 -16.15 -26.36 -3.36
C THR A 466 -17.34 -26.51 -2.39
N PRO A 467 -18.48 -25.82 -2.64
CA PRO A 467 -19.66 -25.97 -1.80
C PRO A 467 -20.12 -27.43 -1.70
N LEU A 468 -20.10 -28.17 -2.81
CA LEU A 468 -20.56 -29.55 -2.82
C LEU A 468 -19.65 -30.48 -1.99
N GLN A 469 -18.34 -30.22 -1.97
CA GLN A 469 -17.40 -30.95 -1.12
C GLN A 469 -17.64 -30.72 0.37
N LEU A 470 -18.10 -29.51 0.78
CA LEU A 470 -18.39 -29.20 2.18
C LEU A 470 -19.47 -30.09 2.81
N VAL A 471 -20.31 -30.75 2.01
CA VAL A 471 -21.32 -31.72 2.51
C VAL A 471 -20.67 -32.85 3.32
N PHE A 472 -19.43 -33.22 2.97
CA PHE A 472 -18.67 -34.30 3.60
C PHE A 472 -17.66 -33.82 4.64
N LEU A 473 -17.39 -32.52 4.74
CA LEU A 473 -16.41 -31.99 5.68
C LEU A 473 -17.03 -31.68 7.04
N ARG A 474 -16.36 -32.09 8.13
CA ARG A 474 -16.68 -31.69 9.50
C ARG A 474 -15.82 -30.49 9.89
N ASP A 475 -16.50 -29.39 10.21
CA ASP A 475 -15.95 -28.12 10.67
C ASP A 475 -14.73 -27.61 9.89
N PRO A 476 -14.92 -27.21 8.62
CA PRO A 476 -13.85 -26.72 7.75
C PRO A 476 -13.31 -25.32 8.14
N ARG A 477 -13.84 -24.71 9.21
CA ARG A 477 -13.61 -23.31 9.61
C ARG A 477 -12.49 -23.14 10.63
N LEU A 478 -11.85 -24.22 11.06
CA LEU A 478 -10.76 -24.21 12.03
C LEU A 478 -9.63 -25.00 11.40
N GLY A 479 -8.42 -24.42 11.32
CA GLY A 479 -7.19 -25.03 10.76
C GLY A 479 -6.67 -26.30 11.47
N ARG A 480 -7.58 -27.12 12.02
CA ARG A 480 -7.35 -28.53 12.38
C ARG A 480 -7.37 -29.37 11.10
N GLN A 481 -6.78 -30.57 11.16
CA GLN A 481 -6.85 -31.53 10.05
C GLN A 481 -8.29 -31.65 9.54
N LYS A 482 -8.48 -31.45 8.23
CA LYS A 482 -9.79 -31.59 7.58
C LYS A 482 -10.35 -32.97 7.93
N GLN A 483 -11.50 -33.03 8.59
CA GLN A 483 -12.17 -34.29 8.91
C GLN A 483 -13.29 -34.54 7.90
N VAL A 484 -13.39 -35.77 7.41
CA VAL A 484 -14.46 -36.19 6.50
C VAL A 484 -15.47 -37.07 7.22
N SER A 485 -16.73 -37.00 6.80
CA SER A 485 -17.84 -37.81 7.29
C SER A 485 -18.83 -38.01 6.17
N TRP A 486 -19.33 -39.24 6.04
CA TRP A 486 -20.34 -39.61 5.06
C TRP A 486 -21.46 -40.41 5.73
N ASP A 487 -22.59 -40.45 5.06
CA ASP A 487 -23.70 -41.36 5.30
C ASP A 487 -24.51 -41.49 3.99
N ALA A 488 -25.43 -42.45 3.94
CA ALA A 488 -26.24 -42.69 2.75
C ALA A 488 -27.01 -41.45 2.27
N ALA A 489 -27.51 -40.60 3.19
CA ALA A 489 -28.27 -39.41 2.84
C ALA A 489 -27.38 -38.34 2.19
N ARG A 490 -26.18 -38.11 2.72
CA ARG A 490 -25.19 -37.21 2.11
C ARG A 490 -24.75 -37.70 0.73
N ILE A 491 -24.46 -39.00 0.60
CA ILE A 491 -24.04 -39.61 -0.66
C ILE A 491 -25.14 -39.48 -1.71
N GLN A 492 -26.40 -39.78 -1.36
CA GLN A 492 -27.53 -39.62 -2.26
C GLN A 492 -27.78 -38.16 -2.64
N TYR A 493 -27.70 -37.24 -1.68
CA TYR A 493 -27.87 -35.82 -1.93
C TYR A 493 -26.86 -35.29 -2.94
N VAL A 494 -25.57 -35.59 -2.74
CA VAL A 494 -24.51 -35.22 -3.69
C VAL A 494 -24.66 -35.98 -5.00
N GLY A 495 -25.04 -37.26 -4.94
CA GLY A 495 -25.36 -38.11 -6.10
C GLY A 495 -26.37 -37.48 -7.05
N GLY A 496 -27.45 -36.91 -6.53
CA GLY A 496 -28.47 -36.21 -7.31
C GLY A 496 -28.00 -34.89 -7.94
N LEU A 497 -26.85 -34.36 -7.51
CA LEU A 497 -26.28 -33.11 -8.01
C LEU A 497 -25.11 -33.32 -8.98
N LEU A 498 -24.65 -34.56 -9.17
CA LEU A 498 -23.49 -34.84 -10.01
C LEU A 498 -23.68 -34.44 -11.48
N GLY A 499 -24.92 -34.34 -11.97
CA GLY A 499 -25.21 -33.84 -13.33
C GLY A 499 -25.05 -32.32 -13.50
N LYS A 500 -24.91 -31.58 -12.38
CA LYS A 500 -24.75 -30.12 -12.34
C LYS A 500 -23.38 -29.68 -11.84
N SER A 501 -22.47 -30.63 -11.61
CA SER A 501 -21.19 -30.43 -10.96
C SER A 501 -20.13 -31.36 -11.55
N THR A 502 -18.89 -30.88 -11.56
CA THR A 502 -17.68 -31.64 -11.91
C THR A 502 -17.17 -32.53 -10.77
N PHE A 503 -17.81 -32.50 -9.60
CA PHE A 503 -17.47 -33.35 -8.48
C PHE A 503 -17.46 -34.84 -8.84
N SER A 504 -16.45 -35.55 -8.32
CA SER A 504 -16.28 -37.00 -8.48
C SER A 504 -15.89 -37.63 -7.16
N PHE A 505 -16.54 -38.75 -6.82
CA PHE A 505 -16.16 -39.57 -5.66
C PHE A 505 -14.84 -40.32 -5.84
N GLU A 506 -14.29 -40.33 -7.07
CA GLU A 506 -13.06 -41.02 -7.44
C GLU A 506 -11.84 -40.07 -7.52
N ALA A 507 -12.07 -38.76 -7.53
CA ALA A 507 -11.00 -37.77 -7.51
C ALA A 507 -10.43 -37.58 -6.09
N PRO A 508 -9.16 -37.17 -5.94
CA PRO A 508 -8.59 -36.82 -4.64
C PRO A 508 -9.44 -35.79 -3.89
N PHE A 509 -9.71 -36.04 -2.62
CA PHE A 509 -10.58 -35.18 -1.81
C PHE A 509 -9.76 -34.09 -1.09
N PRO A 510 -10.25 -32.85 -0.95
CA PRO A 510 -9.46 -31.76 -0.36
C PRO A 510 -8.87 -32.10 1.01
N GLY A 511 -7.54 -32.03 1.12
CA GLY A 511 -6.80 -32.40 2.33
C GLY A 511 -6.43 -33.87 2.46
N PHE A 512 -6.67 -34.68 1.42
CA PHE A 512 -6.37 -36.11 1.38
C PHE A 512 -5.74 -36.49 0.03
N ASP A 513 -4.77 -37.40 0.05
CA ASP A 513 -4.19 -37.99 -1.17
C ASP A 513 -5.10 -39.07 -1.80
N LYS A 514 -6.28 -39.29 -1.20
CA LYS A 514 -7.23 -40.36 -1.54
C LYS A 514 -8.59 -39.79 -1.91
N SER A 515 -9.35 -40.56 -2.68
CA SER A 515 -10.73 -40.23 -3.00
C SER A 515 -11.68 -40.53 -1.84
N LEU A 516 -12.86 -39.91 -1.81
CA LEU A 516 -13.87 -40.22 -0.78
C LEU A 516 -14.26 -41.70 -0.79
N LYS A 517 -14.36 -42.33 -1.97
CA LYS A 517 -14.66 -43.76 -2.07
C LYS A 517 -13.54 -44.62 -1.49
N GLN A 518 -12.26 -44.28 -1.75
CA GLN A 518 -11.14 -44.98 -1.14
C GLN A 518 -11.17 -44.88 0.38
N LEU A 519 -11.48 -43.68 0.92
CA LEU A 519 -11.63 -43.47 2.36
C LEU A 519 -12.77 -44.31 2.95
N MET A 520 -13.88 -44.49 2.24
CA MET A 520 -14.98 -45.40 2.64
C MET A 520 -14.53 -46.86 2.71
N ILE A 521 -13.77 -47.33 1.72
CA ILE A 521 -13.26 -48.71 1.67
C ILE A 521 -12.29 -48.96 2.82
N GLU A 522 -11.37 -48.03 3.09
CA GLU A 522 -10.40 -48.15 4.18
C GLU A 522 -11.06 -48.11 5.56
N ALA A 523 -12.17 -47.38 5.69
CA ALA A 523 -13.01 -47.41 6.88
C ALA A 523 -13.87 -48.68 7.00
N SER A 524 -13.71 -49.65 6.08
CA SER A 524 -14.53 -50.88 5.99
C SER A 524 -16.03 -50.62 5.77
N ASP A 525 -16.39 -49.48 5.17
CA ASP A 525 -17.78 -49.13 4.83
C ASP A 525 -18.07 -49.44 3.35
N ALA A 526 -18.13 -50.74 3.05
CA ALA A 526 -18.41 -51.22 1.70
C ALA A 526 -19.80 -50.81 1.18
N GLN A 527 -20.78 -50.59 2.07
CA GLN A 527 -22.13 -50.18 1.69
C GLN A 527 -22.13 -48.79 1.08
N SER A 528 -21.46 -47.83 1.72
CA SER A 528 -21.31 -46.47 1.18
C SER A 528 -20.53 -46.46 -0.14
N ALA A 529 -19.47 -47.27 -0.27
CA ALA A 529 -18.70 -47.39 -1.50
C ALA A 529 -19.54 -47.95 -2.67
N MET A 530 -20.34 -49.00 -2.42
CA MET A 530 -21.26 -49.55 -3.42
C MET A 530 -22.37 -48.56 -3.81
N LEU A 531 -22.87 -47.77 -2.86
CA LEU A 531 -23.84 -46.72 -3.14
C LEU A 531 -23.24 -45.66 -4.10
N VAL A 532 -21.98 -45.26 -3.88
CA VAL A 532 -21.25 -44.38 -4.80
C VAL A 532 -21.18 -44.98 -6.21
N ASP A 533 -20.84 -46.27 -6.35
CA ASP A 533 -20.77 -46.96 -7.64
C ASP A 533 -22.11 -46.93 -8.39
N SER A 534 -23.21 -47.17 -7.67
CA SER A 534 -24.55 -47.15 -8.26
C SER A 534 -24.95 -45.77 -8.81
N LEU A 535 -24.50 -44.70 -8.15
CA LEU A 535 -24.81 -43.32 -8.55
C LEU A 535 -23.93 -42.88 -9.73
N ALA A 536 -22.68 -43.33 -9.79
CA ALA A 536 -21.79 -43.06 -10.91
C ALA A 536 -22.25 -43.76 -12.20
N ALA A 537 -22.82 -44.97 -12.09
CA ALA A 537 -23.35 -45.71 -13.24
C ALA A 537 -24.57 -45.04 -13.91
N ASN A 538 -25.34 -44.24 -13.16
CA ASN A 538 -26.54 -43.55 -13.66
C ASN A 538 -26.24 -42.20 -14.36
N LYS A 539 -24.95 -41.84 -14.54
CA LYS A 539 -24.53 -40.67 -15.35
C LYS A 539 -24.46 -40.95 -16.86
N GLY A 540 -24.66 -42.20 -17.28
CA GLY A 540 -24.53 -42.68 -18.67
C GLY A 540 -25.69 -42.28 -19.57
#